data_AF-A0A3E1NQ26-F1
#
_entry.id   AF-A0A3E1NQ26-F1
#
_cell.length_a   1.000
_cell.length_b   1.000
_cell.length_c   1.000
_cell.angle_alpha   90.00
_cell.angle_beta   90.00
_cell.angle_gamma   90.00
#
_symmetry.space_group_name_H-M   'P 1'
#
loop_
_entity.id
_entity.type
_entity.pdbx_description
1 polymer ?
#
loop_
_entity_poly.entity_id
_entity_poly.type
_entity_poly.pdbx_seq_one_letter_code
_entity_poly.pdbx_strand_id
1 'polypeptide(L)'
;MSVILSIALIVLFLHACTWDGMILSWVHYLLENAPVWLRKPIYDCPACMTPWWGYLVLYLGNRVGFWEVHLTSVPFVLAIAAGINVVLSTLLIFLRDGQKRKCNCDRKARLGILNEDNNG
;
A
#
# COMPACT_ATOMS: atom_id res chain seq x y z
N MET A 1 -18.72 9.75 3.82
CA MET A 1 -17.64 9.13 4.63
C MET A 1 -17.33 7.69 4.22
N SER A 2 -18.33 6.85 3.93
CA SER A 2 -18.14 5.47 3.46
C SER A 2 -17.24 5.34 2.22
N VAL A 3 -17.45 6.19 1.20
CA VAL A 3 -16.72 6.11 -0.08
C VAL A 3 -15.20 6.30 0.07
N ILE A 4 -14.77 7.19 0.96
CA ILE A 4 -13.33 7.48 1.20
C ILE A 4 -12.64 6.23 1.75
N LEU A 5 -13.27 5.54 2.72
CA LEU A 5 -12.74 4.31 3.31
C LEU A 5 -12.75 3.17 2.31
N SER A 6 -13.79 3.05 1.48
CA SER A 6 -13.84 2.06 0.41
C SER A 6 -12.68 2.23 -0.57
N ILE A 7 -12.39 3.46 -1.01
CA ILE A 7 -11.27 3.75 -1.92
C ILE A 7 -9.94 3.43 -1.24
N ALA A 8 -9.73 3.88 0.00
CA ALA A 8 -8.51 3.60 0.73
C ALA A 8 -8.24 2.09 0.84
N LEU A 9 -9.26 1.30 1.20
CA LEU A 9 -9.17 -0.16 1.30
C LEU A 9 -8.95 -0.83 -0.06
N ILE A 10 -9.63 -0.40 -1.12
CA ILE A 10 -9.47 -0.98 -2.47
C ILE A 10 -8.05 -0.70 -2.99
N VAL A 11 -7.53 0.51 -2.82
CA VAL A 11 -6.18 0.87 -3.25
C VAL A 11 -5.13 0.11 -2.44
N LEU A 12 -5.33 -0.05 -1.13
CA LEU A 12 -4.46 -0.85 -0.28
C LEU A 12 -4.50 -2.33 -0.68
N PHE A 13 -5.68 -2.85 -1.03
CA PHE A 13 -5.83 -4.21 -1.53
C PHE A 13 -5.11 -4.42 -2.87
N LEU A 14 -5.27 -3.49 -3.82
CA LEU A 14 -4.52 -3.50 -5.09
C LEU A 14 -3.01 -3.45 -4.86
N HIS A 15 -2.56 -2.63 -3.91
CA HIS A 15 -1.15 -2.59 -3.50
C HIS A 15 -0.69 -3.92 -2.88
N ALA A 16 -1.50 -4.56 -2.04
CA ALA A 16 -1.19 -5.88 -1.48
C ALA A 16 -1.16 -6.98 -2.57
N CYS A 17 -2.05 -6.92 -3.57
CA CYS A 17 -2.07 -7.85 -4.71
C CYS A 17 -0.90 -7.67 -5.68
N THR A 18 -0.22 -6.52 -5.64
CA THR A 18 0.95 -6.21 -6.48
C THR A 18 2.28 -6.52 -5.79
N TRP A 19 2.28 -7.02 -4.55
CA TRP A 19 3.50 -7.49 -3.88
C TRP A 19 4.08 -8.75 -4.53
N ASP A 20 5.40 -8.92 -4.35
CA ASP A 20 6.15 -10.07 -4.89
C ASP A 20 5.56 -11.40 -4.41
N GLY A 21 5.21 -12.26 -5.38
CA GLY A 21 4.58 -13.56 -5.15
C GLY A 21 3.05 -13.58 -5.15
N MET A 22 2.38 -12.44 -5.39
CA MET A 22 0.91 -12.36 -5.52
C MET A 22 0.44 -12.42 -6.99
N ILE A 23 -0.88 -12.50 -7.22
CA ILE A 23 -1.45 -12.77 -8.55
C ILE A 23 -1.12 -11.71 -9.62
N LEU A 24 -0.84 -10.46 -9.21
CA LEU A 24 -0.38 -9.38 -10.10
C LEU A 24 1.15 -9.20 -10.07
N SER A 25 1.93 -10.14 -9.53
CA SER A 25 3.40 -10.06 -9.51
C SER A 25 4.01 -9.96 -10.91
N TRP A 26 3.32 -10.42 -11.96
CA TRP A 26 3.74 -10.24 -13.35
C TRP A 26 3.77 -8.77 -13.79
N VAL A 27 2.91 -7.92 -13.23
CA VAL A 27 2.93 -6.47 -13.49
C VAL A 27 4.21 -5.85 -12.92
N HIS A 28 4.70 -6.37 -11.79
CA HIS A 28 5.97 -5.92 -11.23
C HIS A 28 7.13 -6.22 -12.17
N TYR A 29 7.15 -7.41 -12.77
CA TYR A 29 8.17 -7.82 -13.73
C TYR A 29 8.07 -7.05 -15.06
N LEU A 30 6.85 -6.84 -15.56
CA LEU A 30 6.63 -6.11 -16.81
C LEU A 30 7.02 -4.63 -16.71
N LEU A 31 6.83 -4.02 -15.54
CA LEU A 31 7.17 -2.62 -15.29
C LEU A 31 8.51 -2.45 -14.55
N GLU A 32 9.28 -3.51 -14.37
CA GLU A 32 10.57 -3.42 -13.70
C GLU A 32 11.55 -2.48 -14.43
N ASN A 33 11.44 -2.42 -15.76
CA ASN A 33 12.19 -1.51 -16.63
C ASN A 33 11.49 -0.17 -16.87
N ALA A 34 10.32 0.06 -16.28
CA ALA A 34 9.61 1.32 -16.43
C ALA A 34 10.29 2.40 -15.59
N PRO A 35 10.30 3.66 -16.08
CA PRO A 35 10.92 4.75 -15.35
C PRO A 35 10.19 5.02 -14.02
N VAL A 36 10.95 5.49 -13.03
CA VAL A 36 10.52 5.61 -11.62
C VAL A 36 9.23 6.43 -11.43
N TRP A 37 8.98 7.41 -12.28
CA TRP A 37 7.75 8.21 -12.27
C TRP A 37 6.49 7.42 -12.67
N LEU A 38 6.64 6.31 -13.38
CA LEU A 38 5.56 5.40 -13.74
C LEU A 38 5.42 4.25 -12.73
N ARG A 39 6.55 3.83 -12.16
CA ARG A 39 6.64 2.80 -11.12
C ARG A 39 5.88 3.18 -9.83
N LYS A 40 6.16 4.39 -9.35
CA LYS A 40 5.57 5.01 -8.14
C LYS A 40 4.04 4.98 -8.11
N PRO A 41 3.33 5.51 -9.12
CA PRO A 41 1.87 5.54 -9.13
C PRO A 41 1.19 4.23 -9.49
N ILE A 42 1.91 3.22 -10.01
CA ILE A 42 1.28 1.99 -10.47
C ILE A 42 1.36 0.87 -9.44
N TYR A 43 2.43 0.75 -8.65
CA TYR A 43 2.53 -0.34 -7.67
C TYR A 43 3.41 -0.05 -6.44
N ASP A 44 4.37 0.87 -6.52
CA ASP A 44 5.34 1.05 -5.42
C ASP A 44 4.75 1.76 -4.19
N CYS A 45 3.83 2.71 -4.37
CA CYS A 45 3.33 3.52 -3.26
C CYS A 45 1.80 3.64 -3.28
N PRO A 46 1.08 3.14 -2.26
CA PRO A 46 -0.39 3.20 -2.21
C PRO A 46 -0.91 4.64 -2.17
N ALA A 47 -0.16 5.59 -1.58
CA ALA A 47 -0.52 7.01 -1.63
C ALA A 47 -0.40 7.60 -3.05
N CYS A 48 0.66 7.23 -3.80
CA CYS A 48 0.84 7.64 -5.20
C CYS A 48 -0.12 6.91 -6.15
N MET A 49 -0.57 5.70 -5.80
CA MET A 49 -1.57 4.92 -6.52
C MET A 49 -2.98 5.46 -6.33
N THR A 50 -3.25 6.11 -5.19
CA THR A 50 -4.60 6.56 -4.83
C THR A 50 -5.23 7.53 -5.85
N PRO A 51 -4.52 8.53 -6.41
CA PRO A 51 -5.08 9.38 -7.44
C PRO A 51 -5.49 8.64 -8.71
N TRP A 52 -4.72 7.63 -9.13
CA TRP A 52 -4.96 6.90 -10.37
C TRP A 52 -6.04 5.83 -10.19
N TRP A 53 -5.82 4.92 -9.25
CA TRP A 53 -6.72 3.82 -8.96
C TRP A 53 -8.00 4.28 -8.27
N GLY A 54 -7.89 5.24 -7.35
CA GLY A 54 -9.06 5.84 -6.70
C GLY A 54 -9.93 6.61 -7.68
N TYR A 55 -9.35 7.32 -8.66
CA TYR A 55 -10.12 7.95 -9.73
C TYR A 55 -10.82 6.91 -10.62
N LEU A 56 -10.11 5.85 -11.02
CA LEU A 56 -10.69 4.76 -11.82
C LEU A 56 -11.89 4.13 -11.10
N VAL A 57 -11.75 3.82 -9.81
CA VAL A 57 -12.81 3.23 -8.97
C VAL A 57 -13.98 4.19 -8.82
N LEU A 58 -13.74 5.48 -8.58
CA LEU A 58 -14.78 6.50 -8.50
C LEU A 58 -15.54 6.64 -9.82
N TYR A 59 -14.80 6.68 -10.93
CA TYR A 59 -15.37 6.79 -12.27
C TYR A 59 -16.27 5.61 -12.60
N LEU A 60 -15.80 4.38 -12.34
CA LEU A 60 -16.57 3.16 -12.56
C LEU A 60 -17.78 3.07 -11.61
N GLY A 61 -17.59 3.37 -10.33
CA GLY A 61 -18.67 3.35 -9.34
C GLY A 61 -19.78 4.36 -9.63
N ASN A 62 -19.42 5.55 -10.13
CA ASN A 62 -20.39 6.55 -10.58
C ASN A 62 -21.13 6.07 -11.85
N ARG A 63 -20.41 5.44 -12.79
CA ARG A 63 -21.01 4.87 -14.02
C ARG A 63 -22.01 3.76 -13.76
N VAL A 64 -21.78 2.93 -12.73
CA VAL A 64 -22.67 1.82 -12.33
C VAL A 64 -23.79 2.31 -11.40
N GLY A 65 -23.75 3.57 -10.95
CA GLY A 65 -24.74 4.13 -10.02
C GLY A 65 -24.56 3.69 -8.57
N PHE A 66 -23.38 3.16 -8.20
CA PHE A 66 -23.07 2.80 -6.82
C PHE A 66 -22.84 4.03 -5.94
N TRP A 67 -22.25 5.09 -6.49
CA TRP A 67 -21.97 6.34 -5.78
C TRP A 67 -22.23 7.55 -6.65
N GLU A 68 -23.06 8.47 -6.16
CA GLU A 68 -23.21 9.78 -6.76
C GLU A 68 -22.13 10.72 -6.20
N VAL A 69 -21.12 10.99 -7.02
CA VAL A 69 -19.98 11.83 -6.63
C VAL A 69 -19.83 12.96 -7.63
N HIS A 70 -19.93 14.20 -7.15
CA HIS A 70 -19.70 15.37 -7.98
C HIS A 70 -18.21 15.49 -8.35
N LEU A 71 -17.94 15.84 -9.61
CA LEU A 71 -16.58 16.00 -10.15
C LEU A 71 -15.73 17.00 -9.32
N THR A 72 -16.35 18.06 -8.80
CA THR A 72 -15.71 19.06 -7.94
C THR A 72 -15.25 18.50 -6.60
N SER A 73 -15.89 17.45 -6.08
CA SER A 73 -15.55 16.82 -4.82
C SER A 73 -14.47 15.74 -4.95
N VAL A 74 -14.26 15.22 -6.16
CA VAL A 74 -13.26 14.17 -6.47
C VAL A 74 -11.85 14.50 -5.96
N PRO A 75 -11.24 15.67 -6.21
CA PRO A 75 -9.89 15.95 -5.72
C PRO A 75 -9.80 15.92 -4.19
N PHE A 76 -10.83 16.39 -3.48
CA PHE A 76 -10.88 16.33 -2.01
C PHE A 76 -11.00 14.89 -1.50
N VAL A 77 -11.86 14.08 -2.12
CA VAL A 77 -12.03 12.65 -1.76
C VAL A 77 -10.71 11.90 -1.96
N LEU A 78 -10.04 12.12 -3.09
CA LEU A 78 -8.76 11.48 -3.41
C LEU A 78 -7.64 11.94 -2.47
N ALA A 79 -7.59 13.23 -2.12
CA ALA A 79 -6.59 13.77 -1.20
C ALA A 79 -6.73 13.16 0.22
N ILE A 80 -7.96 13.05 0.73
CA ILE A 80 -8.22 12.43 2.04
C ILE A 80 -7.89 10.93 2.01
N ALA A 81 -8.30 10.22 0.96
CA ALA A 81 -7.98 8.80 0.80
C ALA A 81 -6.46 8.56 0.71
N ALA A 82 -5.72 9.43 0.01
CA ALA A 82 -4.27 9.35 -0.07
C ALA A 82 -3.62 9.57 1.31
N GLY A 83 -4.11 10.54 2.09
CA GLY A 83 -3.67 10.77 3.47
C GLY A 83 -3.87 9.55 4.36
N ILE A 84 -5.04 8.90 4.30
CA ILE A 84 -5.32 7.66 5.05
C ILE A 84 -4.35 6.55 4.63
N ASN A 85 -4.10 6.40 3.33
CA ASN A 85 -3.18 5.40 2.80
C ASN A 85 -1.73 5.63 3.23
N VAL A 86 -1.27 6.88 3.37
CA VAL A 86 0.05 7.18 3.96
C VAL A 86 0.14 6.68 5.40
N VAL A 87 -0.87 6.97 6.22
CA VAL A 87 -0.91 6.55 7.62
C VAL A 87 -0.92 5.03 7.73
N LEU A 88 -1.80 4.36 6.97
CA LEU A 88 -1.86 2.89 6.97
C LEU A 88 -0.56 2.25 6.51
N SER A 89 0.06 2.78 5.46
CA SER A 89 1.30 2.21 4.93
C SER A 89 2.46 2.37 5.91
N THR A 90 2.57 3.53 6.55
CA THR A 90 3.58 3.78 7.58
C THR A 90 3.37 2.84 8.76
N LEU A 91 2.12 2.65 9.19
CA LEU A 91 1.77 1.69 10.24
C LEU A 91 2.13 0.26 9.86
N LEU A 92 1.83 -0.17 8.63
CA LEU A 92 2.16 -1.51 8.14
C LEU A 92 3.68 -1.76 8.08
N ILE A 93 4.46 -0.76 7.66
CA ILE A 93 5.93 -0.85 7.67
C ILE A 93 6.43 -0.99 9.11
N PHE A 94 5.93 -0.18 10.04
CA PHE A 94 6.31 -0.25 11.44
C PHE A 94 5.98 -1.62 12.07
N LEU A 95 4.79 -2.16 11.79
CA LEU A 95 4.39 -3.49 12.23
C LEU A 95 5.26 -4.59 11.62
N ARG A 96 5.57 -4.50 10.32
CA ARG A 96 6.45 -5.45 9.62
C ARG A 96 7.86 -5.45 10.21
N ASP A 97 8.41 -4.28 10.50
CA ASP A 97 9.74 -4.15 11.09
C ASP A 97 9.77 -4.67 12.53
N GLY A 98 8.71 -4.42 13.31
CA GLY A 98 8.52 -5.01 14.62
C GLY A 98 8.50 -6.55 14.58
N GLN A 99 7.78 -7.14 13.63
CA GLN A 99 7.72 -8.59 13.42
C GLN A 99 9.08 -9.17 13.00
N LYS A 100 9.79 -8.52 12.06
CA LYS A 100 11.12 -8.96 11.63
C LYS A 100 12.12 -8.96 12.78
N ARG A 101 12.12 -7.92 13.63
CA ARG A 101 12.98 -7.87 14.83
C ARG A 101 12.67 -9.03 15.78
N LYS A 102 11.39 -9.28 16.05
CA LYS A 102 10.96 -10.37 16.94
C LYS A 102 11.41 -11.74 16.43
N CYS A 103 11.21 -12.02 15.14
CA CYS A 103 11.65 -13.27 14.50
C CYS A 103 13.19 -13.44 14.53
N ASN A 104 13.94 -12.34 14.38
CA ASN A 104 15.40 -12.38 14.43
C ASN A 104 15.92 -12.64 15.86
N CYS A 105 15.27 -12.06 16.89
CA CYS A 105 15.58 -12.38 18.29
C CYS A 105 15.28 -13.84 18.64
N ASP A 106 14.11 -14.36 18.23
CA ASP A 106 13.76 -15.78 18.43
C ASP A 106 14.76 -16.72 17.73
N ARG A 107 15.22 -16.35 16.53
CA ARG A 107 16.25 -17.10 15.81
C ARG A 107 17.59 -17.07 16.56
N LYS A 108 18.06 -15.91 17.01
CA LYS A 108 19.30 -15.78 17.81
C LYS A 108 19.22 -16.59 19.12
N ALA A 109 18.06 -16.59 19.78
CA ALA A 109 17.81 -17.37 20.98
C ALA A 109 17.87 -18.89 20.72
N ARG A 110 17.26 -19.38 19.62
CA ARG A 110 17.34 -20.80 19.23
C ARG A 110 18.76 -21.25 18.85
N LEU A 111 19.57 -20.35 18.30
CA LEU A 111 20.95 -20.63 17.91
C LEU A 111 21.95 -20.45 19.06
N GLY A 112 21.50 -20.08 20.26
CA GLY A 112 22.36 -19.93 21.45
C GLY A 112 23.34 -18.75 21.38
N ILE A 113 23.18 -17.80 20.46
CA ILE A 113 24.14 -16.71 20.18
C ILE A 113 23.90 -15.46 21.05
N LEU A 114 23.14 -15.57 22.14
CA LEU A 114 22.81 -14.42 23.00
C LEU A 114 23.94 -14.02 23.98
N ASN A 115 25.12 -14.64 23.91
CA ASN A 115 26.16 -14.45 24.93
C ASN A 115 27.35 -13.56 24.53
N GLU A 116 27.41 -12.99 23.32
CA GLU A 116 28.61 -12.25 22.86
C GLU A 116 28.41 -10.76 22.56
N ASP A 117 27.19 -10.20 22.64
CA ASP A 117 26.94 -8.80 22.26
C ASP A 117 26.97 -7.81 23.46
N ASN A 118 27.58 -8.16 24.61
CA ASN A 118 27.66 -7.31 25.82
C ASN A 118 29.08 -6.82 26.17
N ASN A 119 30.04 -6.84 25.25
CA ASN A 119 31.35 -6.18 25.43
C ASN A 119 31.67 -5.31 24.22
N GLY A 120 31.35 -4.01 24.32
CA GLY A 120 31.69 -2.98 23.33
C GLY A 120 31.16 -1.61 23.74
#